data_AF-A0A0B2QT39-F1
#
_entry.id   AF-A0A0B2QT39-F1
#
_cell.length_a   1.000
_cell.length_b   1.000
_cell.length_c   1.000
_cell.angle_alpha   90.00
_cell.angle_beta   90.00
_cell.angle_gamma   90.00
#
_symmetry.space_group_name_H-M   'P 1'
#
loop_
_entity.id
_entity.type
_entity.pdbx_description
1 polymer ?
#
loop_
_entity_poly.entity_id
_entity_poly.type
_entity_poly.pdbx_seq_one_letter_code
_entity_poly.pdbx_strand_id
1 'polypeptide(L)'
;FVQPTIPRFDDHYDHWSMLMENFLQSKEYWHIFESGVETSNADVALTETQQKELEGLKLKDLKVKNYLFQVIDRSILETILCKETSKDIWDSIKKKYEGSNRIKRAQLQALRKEFEMLHMKNDESVTNYFARTMTIANKM
;
A
#
# COMPACT_ATOMS: atom_id res chain seq x y z
N PHE A 1 -16.96 19.77 -13.54
CA PHE A 1 -15.78 19.28 -12.79
C PHE A 1 -16.13 17.93 -12.19
N VAL A 2 -15.50 16.85 -12.65
CA VAL A 2 -15.68 15.51 -12.05
C VAL A 2 -14.90 15.51 -10.74
N GLN A 3 -15.54 15.15 -9.63
CA GLN A 3 -14.81 15.00 -8.37
C GLN A 3 -13.79 13.86 -8.52
N PRO A 4 -12.52 14.04 -8.08
CA PRO A 4 -11.56 12.95 -8.11
C PRO A 4 -12.08 11.78 -7.28
N THR A 5 -12.26 10.63 -7.92
CA THR A 5 -12.65 9.39 -7.25
C THR A 5 -11.52 8.93 -6.34
N ILE A 6 -11.87 8.55 -5.11
CA ILE A 6 -10.89 8.06 -4.14
C ILE A 6 -10.38 6.68 -4.64
N PRO A 7 -9.06 6.49 -4.82
CA PRO A 7 -8.52 5.28 -5.42
C PRO A 7 -8.66 4.07 -4.48
N ARG A 8 -9.43 3.06 -4.91
CA ARG A 8 -9.61 1.81 -4.15
C ARG A 8 -8.33 0.99 -4.12
N PHE A 9 -8.09 0.32 -3.00
CA PHE A 9 -6.96 -0.60 -2.86
C PHE A 9 -7.24 -1.90 -3.63
N ASP A 10 -6.29 -2.31 -4.47
CA ASP A 10 -6.41 -3.42 -5.43
C ASP A 10 -5.26 -4.44 -5.31
N ASP A 11 -4.67 -4.58 -4.11
CA ASP A 11 -3.46 -5.35 -3.81
C ASP A 11 -2.18 -4.87 -4.54
N HIS A 12 -2.27 -3.91 -5.47
CA HIS A 12 -1.13 -3.30 -6.15
C HIS A 12 -0.65 -2.05 -5.40
N TYR A 13 -0.07 -2.27 -4.22
CA TYR A 13 0.45 -1.21 -3.34
C TYR A 13 1.20 -0.09 -4.07
N ASP A 14 2.20 -0.39 -4.90
CA ASP A 14 3.00 0.64 -5.59
C ASP A 14 2.14 1.58 -6.47
N HIS A 15 1.13 1.02 -7.15
CA HIS A 15 0.21 1.77 -7.99
C HIS A 15 -0.80 2.55 -7.15
N TRP A 16 -1.44 1.88 -6.19
CA TRP A 16 -2.41 2.49 -5.29
C TRP A 16 -1.80 3.62 -4.45
N SER A 17 -0.59 3.41 -3.89
CA SER A 17 0.08 4.39 -3.05
C SER A 17 0.40 5.66 -3.82
N MET A 18 0.85 5.54 -5.07
CA MET A 18 1.09 6.68 -5.96
C MET A 18 -0.20 7.49 -6.21
N LEU A 19 -1.32 6.82 -6.47
CA LEU A 19 -2.62 7.48 -6.69
C LEU A 19 -3.15 8.14 -5.42
N MET A 20 -3.07 7.44 -4.29
CA MET A 20 -3.58 7.93 -3.01
C MET A 20 -2.74 9.10 -2.47
N GLU A 21 -1.41 9.05 -2.62
CA GLU A 21 -0.51 10.15 -2.28
C GLU A 21 -0.87 11.41 -3.07
N ASN A 22 -1.02 11.29 -4.40
CA ASN A 22 -1.44 12.42 -5.24
C ASN A 22 -2.82 12.96 -4.84
N PHE A 23 -3.78 12.07 -4.56
CA PHE A 23 -5.10 12.48 -4.06
C PHE A 23 -4.99 13.29 -2.75
N LEU A 24 -4.21 12.83 -1.78
CA LEU A 24 -4.02 13.52 -0.50
C LEU A 24 -3.27 14.83 -0.64
N GLN A 25 -2.26 14.90 -1.51
CA GLN A 25 -1.56 16.15 -1.86
C GLN A 25 -2.51 17.16 -2.50
N SER A 26 -3.37 16.73 -3.43
CA SER A 26 -4.38 17.59 -4.07
C SER A 26 -5.42 18.16 -3.09
N LYS A 27 -5.61 17.50 -1.94
CA LYS A 27 -6.49 17.94 -0.84
C LYS A 27 -5.75 18.69 0.25
N GLU A 28 -4.45 18.93 0.06
CA GLU A 28 -3.54 19.54 1.04
C GLU A 28 -3.50 18.76 2.37
N TYR A 29 -3.75 17.45 2.38
CA TYR A 29 -3.75 16.63 3.61
C TYR A 29 -2.45 15.86 3.84
N TRP A 30 -1.52 15.88 2.89
CA TRP A 30 -0.26 15.13 2.97
C TRP A 30 0.61 15.50 4.20
N HIS A 31 0.58 16.76 4.61
CA HIS A 31 1.34 17.26 5.77
C HIS A 31 1.05 16.53 7.10
N ILE A 32 -0.08 15.83 7.21
CA ILE A 32 -0.43 15.03 8.40
C ILE A 32 0.57 13.87 8.58
N PHE A 33 1.06 13.30 7.48
CA PHE A 33 2.03 12.20 7.51
C PHE A 33 3.44 12.68 7.85
N GLU A 34 3.77 13.93 7.53
CA GLU A 34 5.07 14.55 7.79
C GLU A 34 5.16 15.11 9.22
N SER A 35 4.18 15.90 9.65
CA SER A 35 4.19 16.50 11.00
C SER A 35 3.87 15.49 12.10
N GLY A 36 3.14 14.42 11.80
CA GLY A 36 2.60 13.53 12.81
C GLY A 36 1.52 14.23 13.65
N VAL A 37 0.46 13.51 14.01
CA VAL A 37 -0.45 14.00 15.04
C VAL A 37 0.19 13.62 16.36
N GLU A 38 1.05 14.47 16.90
CA GLU A 38 1.52 14.28 18.27
C GLU A 38 0.30 14.30 19.20
N THR A 39 -0.06 13.14 19.74
CA THR A 39 -0.88 13.06 20.93
C THR A 39 -0.03 13.58 22.08
N SER A 40 -0.02 14.91 22.23
CA SER A 40 0.70 15.61 23.29
C SER A 40 0.43 14.93 24.63
N ASN A 41 1.48 14.35 25.22
CA ASN A 41 1.46 13.91 26.60
C ASN A 41 1.39 15.17 27.48
N ALA A 42 0.39 15.20 28.36
CA ALA A 42 0.08 16.30 29.25
C ALA A 42 1.32 16.83 30.01
N ASP A 43 1.61 18.12 29.88
CA ASP A 43 1.81 19.06 31.03
C ASP A 43 2.23 20.50 30.64
N VAL A 44 2.28 20.86 29.35
CA VAL A 44 2.55 22.26 28.96
C VAL A 44 1.22 22.97 28.70
N ALA A 45 0.95 24.05 29.43
CA ALA A 45 -0.19 24.93 29.17
C ALA A 45 -0.07 25.50 27.74
N LEU A 46 -0.80 24.87 26.80
CA LEU A 46 -0.85 25.31 25.41
C LEU A 46 -1.54 26.67 25.35
N THR A 47 -0.97 27.59 24.58
CA THR A 47 -1.65 28.85 24.26
C THR A 47 -2.88 28.59 23.38
N GLU A 48 -3.91 29.45 23.45
CA GLU A 48 -5.15 29.29 22.67
C GLU A 48 -4.91 29.08 21.16
N THR A 49 -3.86 29.70 20.62
CA THR A 49 -3.43 29.54 19.23
C THR A 49 -2.97 28.11 18.93
N GLN A 50 -2.14 27.53 19.79
CA GLN A 50 -1.63 26.15 19.64
C GLN A 50 -2.76 25.12 19.77
N GLN A 51 -3.74 25.40 20.63
CA GLN A 51 -4.89 24.51 20.82
C GLN A 51 -5.77 24.46 19.56
N LYS A 52 -6.05 25.60 18.93
CA LYS A 52 -6.79 25.66 17.66
C LYS A 52 -6.06 24.96 16.52
N GLU A 53 -4.73 25.09 16.45
CA GLU A 53 -3.91 24.41 15.45
C GLU A 53 -3.97 22.88 15.63
N LEU A 54 -3.87 22.39 16.87
CA LEU A 54 -3.96 20.97 17.19
C LEU A 54 -5.34 20.39 16.84
N GLU A 55 -6.42 21.10 17.15
CA GLU A 55 -7.79 20.71 16.75
C GLU A 55 -7.93 20.65 15.23
N GLY A 56 -7.35 21.60 14.51
CA GLY A 56 -7.28 21.61 13.06
C GLY A 56 -6.57 20.37 12.50
N LEU A 57 -5.42 20.00 13.07
CA LEU A 57 -4.67 18.81 12.69
C LEU A 57 -5.45 17.52 12.97
N LYS A 58 -6.08 17.40 14.15
CA LYS A 58 -6.94 16.25 14.49
C LYS A 58 -8.12 16.10 13.51
N LEU A 59 -8.76 17.21 13.14
CA LEU A 59 -9.85 17.18 12.18
C LEU A 59 -9.38 16.71 10.80
N LYS A 60 -8.21 17.19 10.35
CA LYS A 60 -7.62 16.73 9.09
C LYS A 60 -7.25 15.24 9.16
N ASP A 61 -6.70 14.76 10.27
CA ASP A 61 -6.38 13.34 10.46
C ASP A 61 -7.63 12.46 10.35
N LEU A 62 -8.72 12.85 11.02
CA LEU A 62 -10.01 12.16 10.90
C LEU A 62 -10.52 12.11 9.46
N LYS A 63 -10.33 13.19 8.67
CA LYS A 63 -10.70 13.19 7.25
C LYS A 63 -9.88 12.19 6.44
N VAL A 64 -8.57 12.12 6.67
CA VAL A 64 -7.71 11.15 5.99
C VAL A 64 -8.04 9.73 6.41
N LYS A 65 -8.29 9.47 7.70
CA LYS A 65 -8.77 8.17 8.19
C LYS A 65 -10.03 7.73 7.46
N ASN A 66 -11.00 8.64 7.31
CA ASN A 66 -12.23 8.35 6.56
C ASN A 66 -11.94 7.95 5.10
N TYR A 67 -11.02 8.64 4.42
CA TYR A 67 -10.63 8.24 3.06
C TYR A 67 -9.94 6.88 3.03
N LEU A 68 -9.02 6.61 3.94
CA LEU A 68 -8.33 5.31 4.02
C LEU A 68 -9.32 4.17 4.30
N PHE A 69 -10.31 4.38 5.17
CA PHE A 69 -11.36 3.40 5.44
C PHE A 69 -12.32 3.17 4.27
N GLN A 70 -12.52 4.17 3.41
CA GLN A 70 -13.37 4.01 2.21
C GLN A 70 -12.71 3.19 1.12
N VAL A 71 -11.38 3.10 1.10
CA VAL A 71 -10.64 2.42 0.03
C VAL A 71 -10.13 1.05 0.39
N ILE A 72 -10.08 0.70 1.68
CA ILE A 72 -9.68 -0.62 2.15
C ILE A 72 -10.91 -1.47 2.49
N ASP A 73 -10.85 -2.74 2.11
CA ASP A 73 -11.91 -3.68 2.47
C ASP A 73 -11.77 -4.14 3.92
N ARG A 74 -12.86 -4.71 4.45
CA ARG A 74 -12.93 -5.21 5.83
C ARG A 74 -11.79 -6.18 6.19
N SER A 75 -11.41 -7.07 5.27
CA SER A 75 -10.33 -8.02 5.46
C SER A 75 -8.99 -7.35 5.72
N ILE A 76 -8.71 -6.22 5.05
CA ILE A 76 -7.50 -5.43 5.24
C ILE A 76 -7.56 -4.69 6.57
N LEU A 77 -8.71 -4.07 6.86
CA LEU A 77 -8.94 -3.34 8.10
C LEU A 77 -8.73 -4.22 9.35
N GLU A 78 -9.17 -5.48 9.30
CA GLU A 78 -8.98 -6.46 10.37
C GLU A 78 -7.51 -6.83 10.59
N THR A 79 -6.65 -6.68 9.57
CA THR A 79 -5.20 -6.95 9.71
C THR A 79 -4.38 -5.79 10.30
N ILE A 80 -4.95 -4.59 10.38
CA ILE A 80 -4.27 -3.40 10.90
C ILE A 80 -4.42 -3.39 12.43
N LEU A 81 -3.32 -3.42 13.18
CA LEU A 81 -3.38 -3.46 14.65
C LEU A 81 -3.60 -2.07 15.26
N CYS A 82 -2.80 -1.09 14.87
CA CYS A 82 -2.91 0.30 15.33
C CYS A 82 -3.68 1.15 14.31
N LYS A 83 -4.70 1.88 14.77
CA LYS A 83 -5.55 2.76 13.94
C LYS A 83 -5.78 4.11 14.59
N GLU A 84 -4.86 4.53 15.46
CA GLU A 84 -4.99 5.76 16.24
C GLU A 84 -4.93 6.98 15.31
N THR A 85 -3.95 7.01 14.42
CA THR A 85 -3.76 8.04 13.40
C THR A 85 -3.94 7.51 11.97
N SER A 86 -4.15 8.42 11.01
CA SER A 86 -4.10 8.09 9.58
C SER A 86 -2.73 7.54 9.16
N LYS A 87 -1.65 8.00 9.80
CA LYS A 87 -0.29 7.51 9.60
C LYS A 87 -0.14 6.04 9.98
N ASP A 88 -0.67 5.62 11.13
CA ASP A 88 -0.60 4.22 11.56
C ASP A 88 -1.27 3.27 10.56
N ILE A 89 -2.41 3.70 10.00
CA ILE A 89 -3.15 2.95 8.99
C ILE A 89 -2.33 2.85 7.71
N TRP A 90 -1.79 3.98 7.22
CA TRP A 90 -0.96 4.03 6.02
C TRP A 90 0.30 3.16 6.15
N ASP A 91 1.03 3.30 7.25
CA ASP A 91 2.26 2.55 7.51
C ASP A 91 1.98 1.06 7.68
N SER A 92 0.83 0.69 8.25
CA SER A 92 0.40 -0.72 8.33
C SER A 92 0.14 -1.33 6.95
N ILE A 93 -0.54 -0.59 6.05
CA ILE A 93 -0.76 -1.01 4.66
C ILE A 93 0.59 -1.12 3.94
N LYS A 94 1.46 -0.11 4.06
CA LYS A 94 2.80 -0.11 3.50
C LYS A 94 3.60 -1.34 3.92
N LYS A 95 3.71 -1.57 5.24
CA LYS A 95 4.46 -2.71 5.79
C LYS A 95 3.95 -4.05 5.28
N LYS A 96 2.64 -4.20 5.12
CA LYS A 96 2.03 -5.46 4.66
C LYS A 96 2.24 -5.70 3.16
N TYR A 97 2.17 -4.67 2.32
CA TYR A 97 2.06 -4.86 0.87
C TYR A 97 3.26 -4.37 0.04
N GLU A 98 4.09 -3.45 0.54
CA GLU A 98 5.30 -2.94 -0.15
C GLU A 98 6.28 -4.08 -0.47
N GLY A 99 6.50 -4.98 0.50
CA GLY A 99 7.35 -6.17 0.32
C GLY A 99 6.73 -7.25 -0.55
N SER A 100 5.42 -7.47 -0.42
CA SER A 100 4.69 -8.51 -1.16
C SER A 100 4.80 -8.31 -2.68
N ASN A 101 4.61 -7.08 -3.16
CA ASN A 101 4.65 -6.82 -4.61
C ASN A 101 6.06 -6.91 -5.18
N ARG A 102 7.07 -6.48 -4.42
CA ARG A 102 8.47 -6.67 -4.82
C ARG A 102 8.84 -8.14 -4.90
N ILE A 103 8.40 -8.95 -3.94
CA ILE A 103 8.63 -10.41 -3.92
C ILE A 103 7.91 -11.08 -5.09
N LYS A 104 6.62 -10.78 -5.33
CA LYS A 104 5.85 -11.31 -6.47
C LYS A 104 6.50 -10.96 -7.81
N ARG A 105 6.94 -9.70 -7.99
CA ARG A 105 7.67 -9.28 -9.18
C ARG A 105 8.99 -10.02 -9.36
N ALA A 106 9.77 -10.20 -8.29
CA ALA A 106 11.03 -10.94 -8.34
C ALA A 106 10.81 -12.42 -8.69
N GLN A 107 9.79 -13.06 -8.11
CA GLN A 107 9.40 -14.43 -8.43
C GLN A 107 8.98 -14.58 -9.90
N LEU A 108 8.12 -13.69 -10.39
CA LEU A 108 7.70 -13.69 -11.80
C LEU A 108 8.89 -13.49 -12.75
N GLN A 109 9.82 -12.59 -12.43
CA GLN A 109 11.02 -12.38 -13.23
C GLN A 109 11.95 -13.60 -13.23
N ALA A 110 12.09 -14.28 -12.10
CA ALA A 110 12.85 -15.53 -12.03
C ALA A 110 12.24 -16.62 -12.93
N LEU A 111 10.90 -16.77 -12.92
CA LEU A 111 10.19 -17.71 -13.79
C LEU A 111 10.32 -17.36 -15.27
N ARG A 112 10.22 -16.08 -15.63
CA ARG A 112 10.47 -15.62 -17.01
C ARG A 112 11.87 -15.97 -17.48
N LYS A 113 12.88 -15.71 -16.65
CA LYS A 113 14.26 -16.08 -16.95
C LYS A 113 14.43 -17.59 -17.09
N GLU A 114 13.79 -18.39 -16.23
CA GLU A 114 13.79 -19.85 -16.32
C GLU A 114 13.18 -20.33 -17.65
N PHE A 115 12.08 -19.70 -18.08
CA PHE A 115 11.42 -19.98 -19.35
C PHE A 115 12.25 -19.55 -20.57
N GLU A 116 12.89 -18.39 -20.53
CA GLU A 116 13.77 -17.90 -21.60
C GLU A 116 15.00 -18.79 -21.79
N MET A 117 15.55 -19.33 -20.69
CA MET A 117 16.67 -20.27 -20.73
C MET A 117 16.24 -21.71 -21.03
N LEU A 118 14.92 -21.98 -21.10
CA LEU A 118 14.37 -23.31 -21.29
C LEU A 118 14.69 -23.79 -22.71
N HIS A 119 15.35 -24.94 -22.78
CA HIS A 119 15.62 -25.65 -24.02
C HIS A 119 15.48 -27.15 -23.78
N MET A 120 15.14 -27.89 -24.83
CA MET A 120 15.06 -29.34 -24.79
C MET A 120 16.46 -29.92 -24.67
N LYS A 121 16.65 -30.88 -23.76
CA LYS A 121 17.94 -31.57 -23.58
C LYS A 121 18.10 -32.69 -24.63
N ASN A 122 19.35 -33.08 -24.89
CA ASN A 122 19.67 -34.11 -25.90
C ASN A 122 19.08 -35.49 -25.58
N ASP A 123 18.86 -35.80 -24.30
CA ASP A 123 18.34 -37.05 -23.77
C ASP A 123 16.88 -36.96 -23.30
N GLU A 124 16.21 -35.84 -23.57
CA GLU A 124 14.85 -35.57 -23.13
C GLU A 124 13.82 -35.90 -24.21
N SER A 125 12.74 -36.58 -23.82
CA SER A 125 11.59 -36.80 -24.70
C SER A 125 10.78 -35.51 -24.87
N VAL A 126 10.13 -35.36 -26.04
CA VAL A 126 9.25 -34.22 -26.32
C VAL A 126 8.15 -34.07 -25.25
N THR A 127 7.60 -35.19 -24.77
CA THR A 127 6.58 -35.20 -23.71
C THR A 127 7.11 -34.62 -22.39
N ASN A 128 8.33 -35.01 -21.99
CA ASN A 128 8.96 -34.51 -20.76
C ASN A 128 9.29 -33.02 -20.87
N TYR A 129 9.81 -32.59 -22.03
CA TYR A 129 10.05 -31.17 -22.30
C TYR A 129 8.76 -30.35 -22.20
N PHE A 130 7.69 -30.80 -22.87
CA PHE A 130 6.39 -30.13 -22.83
C PHE A 130 5.83 -30.03 -21.41
N ALA A 131 5.95 -31.10 -20.61
CA ALA A 131 5.51 -31.10 -19.21
C ALA A 131 6.27 -30.07 -18.36
N ARG A 132 7.58 -29.91 -18.57
CA ARG A 132 8.38 -28.88 -17.89
C ARG A 132 7.99 -27.47 -18.32
N THR A 133 7.85 -27.23 -19.62
CA THR A 133 7.39 -25.94 -20.16
C THR A 133 6.05 -25.53 -19.57
N MET A 134 5.10 -26.47 -19.53
CA MET A 134 3.78 -26.24 -18.96
C MET A 134 3.84 -25.99 -17.45
N THR A 135 4.74 -26.68 -16.74
CA THR A 135 4.96 -26.44 -15.29
C THR A 135 5.43 -25.01 -15.02
N ILE A 136 6.36 -24.48 -15.82
CA ILE A 136 6.87 -23.10 -15.65
C ILE A 136 5.79 -22.10 -16.06
N ALA A 137 5.11 -22.33 -17.18
CA ALA A 137 4.03 -21.46 -17.65
C ALA A 137 2.85 -21.37 -16.66
N ASN A 138 2.49 -22.48 -16.02
CA ASN A 138 1.42 -22.50 -15.00
C ASN A 138 1.82 -21.83 -13.67
N LYS A 139 3.11 -21.62 -13.42
CA LYS A 139 3.62 -20.96 -12.21
C LYS A 139 3.79 -19.44 -12.40
N MET A 140 3.80 -18.95 -13.64
CA MET A 140 3.78 -17.51 -13.96
C MET A 140 2.39 -16.92 -13.77
#